data_AF-A0A5N6LQR2-F1
#
_entry.id   AF-A0A5N6LQR2-F1
#
_cell.length_a   1.000
_cell.length_b   1.000
_cell.length_c   1.000
_cell.angle_alpha   90.00
_cell.angle_beta   90.00
_cell.angle_gamma   90.00
#
_symmetry.space_group_name_H-M   'P 1'
#
loop_
_entity.id
_entity.type
_entity.pdbx_description
1 polymer ?
#
loop_
_entity_poly.entity_id
_entity_poly.type
_entity_poly.pdbx_seq_one_letter_code
_entity_poly.pdbx_strand_id
1 'polypeptide(L)'
;MRETLASTSSSTASGGTPPIEAAWINAYKTLSSRWQSSALSPQSSIPIAISRVNQVDAGRLDIEMSAMLKEQMVKVFSVMKPGLLFQYEAELDAFLEFLIWRTGLEGPGLTVYQKIWYCIATVGGQYIWTRLQSFSAFRQWGDSEQRSLARRAWLIVQRIEGFYKAASFTNLLVFLYTGRYRNLIERALQARLVYGSPHMNRAVSFEYMNRQLVWNEFSEMLLLLLPLLNSSTMKNFLSPFSKDKSSGSGGDETLCPICIVITVLEQDVLQLHRSGAQDVVNQLSQCNGMAVPFEKNG
;
A
#
# COMPACT_ATOMS: atom_id res chain seq x y z
N MET A 1 -25.36 60.08 30.32
CA MET A 1 -26.75 60.05 29.80
C MET A 1 -27.16 58.58 29.78
N ARG A 2 -27.71 58.01 30.85
CA ARG A 2 -29.15 57.88 31.15
C ARG A 2 -30.03 57.86 29.90
N GLU A 3 -30.44 56.67 29.48
CA GLU A 3 -31.83 56.41 29.05
C GLU A 3 -32.29 55.07 29.63
N THR A 4 -33.55 55.11 30.04
CA THR A 4 -34.33 54.21 30.89
C THR A 4 -34.95 53.06 30.11
N LEU A 5 -34.68 51.80 30.51
CA LEU A 5 -35.51 50.66 30.12
C LEU A 5 -36.54 50.41 31.21
N ALA A 6 -37.80 50.68 30.88
CA ALA A 6 -38.96 50.45 31.72
C ALA A 6 -39.10 48.95 32.01
N SER A 7 -39.20 48.67 33.31
CA SER A 7 -39.66 47.42 33.89
C SER A 7 -41.14 47.21 33.59
N THR A 8 -41.47 46.17 32.82
CA THR A 8 -42.77 45.51 32.88
C THR A 8 -42.54 44.09 33.37
N SER A 9 -42.84 43.88 34.65
CA SER A 9 -42.98 42.57 35.27
C SER A 9 -44.31 41.94 34.87
N SER A 10 -44.27 40.77 34.25
CA SER A 10 -45.33 39.76 34.41
C SER A 10 -44.71 38.37 34.44
N SER A 11 -44.66 37.84 35.65
CA SER A 11 -44.37 36.45 35.97
C SER A 11 -45.48 35.54 35.47
N THR A 12 -45.14 34.51 34.70
CA THR A 12 -45.85 33.21 34.76
C THR A 12 -44.94 32.11 34.25
N ALA A 13 -44.41 31.34 35.19
CA ALA A 13 -43.95 29.99 34.94
C ALA A 13 -45.18 29.13 34.62
N SER A 14 -45.28 28.64 33.40
CA SER A 14 -46.20 27.57 33.02
C SER A 14 -45.60 26.81 31.85
N GLY A 15 -45.52 25.48 31.97
CA GLY A 15 -45.07 24.59 30.91
C GLY A 15 -45.73 24.95 29.59
N GLY A 16 -44.93 25.40 28.62
CA GLY A 16 -45.41 26.06 27.41
C GLY A 16 -45.16 25.19 26.20
N THR A 17 -46.25 24.83 25.53
CA THR A 17 -46.32 24.31 24.17
C THR A 17 -45.24 24.89 23.25
N PRO A 18 -44.71 24.10 22.29
CA PRO A 18 -43.68 24.57 21.37
C PRO A 18 -44.13 25.89 20.72
N PRO A 19 -43.19 26.82 20.47
CA PRO A 19 -43.52 28.13 19.91
C PRO A 19 -44.41 27.96 18.68
N ILE A 20 -45.47 28.76 18.59
CA ILE A 20 -46.36 28.82 17.43
C ILE A 20 -45.49 28.94 16.18
N GLU A 21 -45.77 28.18 15.11
CA GLU A 21 -44.95 28.08 13.90
C GLU A 21 -44.55 29.46 13.32
N ALA A 22 -45.44 30.44 13.44
CA ALA A 22 -45.20 31.84 13.08
C ALA A 22 -44.01 32.49 13.82
N ALA A 23 -43.74 32.12 15.07
CA ALA A 23 -42.58 32.60 15.84
C ALA A 23 -41.27 32.09 15.25
N TRP A 24 -41.22 30.82 14.82
CA TRP A 24 -40.06 30.25 14.11
C TRP A 24 -39.87 30.89 12.74
N ILE A 25 -40.95 31.10 11.99
CA ILE A 25 -40.90 31.76 10.67
C ILE A 25 -40.39 33.20 10.80
N ASN A 26 -40.85 33.94 11.80
CA ASN A 26 -40.41 35.31 12.03
C ASN A 26 -38.95 35.37 12.48
N ALA A 27 -38.54 34.51 13.43
CA ALA A 27 -37.15 34.40 13.84
C ALA A 27 -36.24 34.04 12.66
N TYR A 28 -36.66 33.09 11.82
CA TYR A 28 -35.96 32.72 10.60
C TYR A 28 -35.84 33.91 9.65
N LYS A 29 -36.92 34.63 9.34
CA LYS A 29 -36.89 35.81 8.45
C LYS A 29 -36.01 36.94 8.97
N THR A 30 -36.03 37.20 10.28
CA THR A 30 -35.19 38.23 10.91
C THR A 30 -33.71 37.85 10.85
N LEU A 31 -33.39 36.56 11.07
CA LEU A 31 -32.02 36.08 11.03
C LEU A 31 -31.53 35.83 9.60
N SER A 32 -32.41 35.51 8.65
CA SER A 32 -32.04 35.14 7.28
C SER A 32 -31.41 36.28 6.52
N SER A 33 -31.87 37.52 6.71
CA SER A 33 -31.27 38.69 6.06
C SER A 33 -29.86 38.97 6.59
N ARG A 34 -29.66 38.81 7.91
CA ARG A 34 -28.34 38.91 8.56
C ARG A 34 -27.41 37.75 8.16
N TRP A 35 -27.95 36.55 8.03
CA TRP A 35 -27.23 35.38 7.55
C TRP A 35 -26.87 35.50 6.07
N GLN A 36 -27.79 35.95 5.21
CA GLN A 36 -27.54 36.16 3.79
C GLN A 36 -26.49 37.25 3.58
N SER A 37 -26.56 38.36 4.30
CA SER A 37 -25.51 39.39 4.26
C SER A 37 -24.16 38.90 4.79
N SER A 38 -24.14 38.00 5.77
CA SER A 38 -22.91 37.34 6.25
C SER A 38 -22.40 36.25 5.30
N ALA A 39 -23.29 35.56 4.58
CA ALA A 39 -22.99 34.52 3.60
C ALA A 39 -22.60 35.09 2.23
N LEU A 40 -23.03 36.32 1.93
CA LEU A 40 -22.67 37.12 0.75
C LEU A 40 -21.44 38.00 0.97
N SER A 41 -20.85 38.01 2.19
CA SER A 41 -19.42 38.25 2.28
C SER A 41 -18.80 37.32 1.25
N PRO A 42 -18.10 37.82 0.21
CA PRO A 42 -17.39 36.93 -0.69
C PRO A 42 -16.62 36.01 0.24
N GLN A 43 -16.87 34.70 0.15
CA GLN A 43 -16.12 33.72 0.90
C GLN A 43 -14.68 34.08 0.60
N SER A 44 -14.02 34.78 1.52
CA SER A 44 -12.59 34.87 1.53
C SER A 44 -12.24 33.42 1.69
N SER A 45 -11.90 32.78 0.57
CA SER A 45 -11.52 31.38 0.53
C SER A 45 -10.50 31.28 1.65
N ILE A 46 -10.89 30.63 2.75
CA ILE A 46 -10.03 30.50 3.91
C ILE A 46 -8.77 29.89 3.31
N PRO A 47 -7.63 30.59 3.31
CA PRO A 47 -6.50 30.15 2.53
C PRO A 47 -6.13 28.79 3.09
N ILE A 48 -6.32 27.74 2.28
CA ILE A 48 -6.04 26.38 2.71
C ILE A 48 -4.53 26.31 2.82
N ALA A 49 -4.06 26.53 4.04
CA ALA A 49 -2.67 26.38 4.38
C ALA A 49 -2.33 24.91 4.19
N ILE A 50 -1.43 24.65 3.24
CA ILE A 50 -1.00 23.29 2.92
C ILE A 50 -0.34 22.69 4.16
N SER A 51 -0.97 21.66 4.72
CA SER A 51 -0.45 20.96 5.88
C SER A 51 0.87 20.27 5.54
N ARG A 52 1.86 20.37 6.43
CA ARG A 52 3.17 19.69 6.31
C ARG A 52 3.00 18.19 6.15
N VAL A 53 2.06 17.62 6.92
CA VAL A 53 1.72 16.20 6.86
C VAL A 53 1.23 15.83 5.47
N ASN A 54 0.36 16.64 4.87
CA ASN A 54 -0.15 16.38 3.52
C ASN A 54 0.93 16.50 2.44
N GLN A 55 1.93 17.37 2.61
CA GLN A 55 3.05 17.47 1.66
C GLN A 55 3.95 16.23 1.74
N VAL A 56 4.22 15.73 2.94
CA VAL A 56 5.01 14.52 3.15
C VAL A 56 4.26 13.28 2.67
N ASP A 57 2.97 13.20 2.98
CA ASP A 57 2.11 12.09 2.59
C ASP A 57 1.96 12.01 1.07
N ALA A 58 1.75 13.15 0.40
CA ALA A 58 1.76 13.21 -1.06
C ALA A 58 3.10 12.72 -1.63
N GLY A 59 4.23 13.15 -1.07
CA GLY A 59 5.54 12.68 -1.52
C GLY A 59 5.78 11.19 -1.28
N ARG A 60 5.22 10.62 -0.21
CA ARG A 60 5.29 9.18 0.06
C ARG A 60 4.41 8.38 -0.90
N LEU A 61 3.19 8.88 -1.14
CA LEU A 61 2.27 8.29 -2.10
C LEU A 61 2.88 8.24 -3.51
N ASP A 62 3.58 9.30 -3.94
CA ASP A 62 4.26 9.34 -5.24
C ASP A 62 5.30 8.20 -5.36
N ILE A 63 6.10 7.97 -4.31
CA ILE A 63 7.11 6.91 -4.27
C ILE A 63 6.47 5.52 -4.29
N GLU A 64 5.42 5.33 -3.49
CA GLU A 64 4.71 4.04 -3.44
C GLU A 64 4.01 3.74 -4.76
N MET A 65 3.39 4.75 -5.39
CA MET A 65 2.73 4.62 -6.68
C MET A 65 3.73 4.32 -7.80
N SER A 66 4.88 5.02 -7.84
CA SER A 66 5.90 4.77 -8.86
C SER A 66 6.52 3.37 -8.71
N ALA A 67 6.71 2.90 -7.47
CA ALA A 67 7.16 1.54 -7.19
C ALA A 67 6.14 0.49 -7.69
N MET A 68 4.85 0.68 -7.40
CA MET A 68 3.80 -0.22 -7.90
C MET A 68 3.75 -0.25 -9.44
N LEU A 69 3.86 0.91 -10.09
CA LEU A 69 3.91 0.99 -11.56
C LEU A 69 5.13 0.28 -12.14
N LYS A 70 6.30 0.45 -11.51
CA LYS A 70 7.54 -0.23 -11.89
C LYS A 70 7.39 -1.75 -11.80
N GLU A 71 6.81 -2.26 -10.72
CA GLU A 71 6.57 -3.70 -10.57
C GLU A 71 5.68 -4.25 -11.69
N GLN A 72 4.60 -3.54 -12.04
CA GLN A 72 3.73 -3.96 -13.14
C GLN A 72 4.48 -3.94 -14.48
N MET A 73 5.28 -2.91 -14.75
CA MET A 73 6.10 -2.85 -15.96
C MET A 73 7.11 -4.00 -16.02
N VAL A 74 7.85 -4.24 -14.95
CA VAL A 74 8.82 -5.34 -14.87
C VAL A 74 8.17 -6.70 -15.13
N LYS A 75 6.94 -6.94 -14.63
CA LYS A 75 6.16 -8.16 -14.92
C LYS A 75 5.75 -8.29 -16.39
N VAL A 76 5.40 -7.20 -17.06
CA VAL A 76 5.12 -7.22 -18.50
C VAL A 76 6.38 -7.57 -19.28
N PHE A 77 7.53 -7.06 -18.84
CA PHE A 77 8.82 -7.32 -19.49
C PHE A 77 9.49 -8.63 -19.07
N SER A 78 9.03 -9.31 -18.01
CA SER A 78 9.60 -10.58 -17.55
C SER A 78 9.32 -11.76 -18.49
N VAL A 79 8.37 -11.61 -19.41
CA VAL A 79 8.10 -12.59 -20.48
C VAL A 79 9.18 -12.52 -21.58
N MET A 80 9.90 -11.40 -21.68
CA MET A 80 11.07 -11.29 -22.55
C MET A 80 12.33 -11.88 -21.90
N LYS A 81 13.35 -12.18 -22.71
CA LYS A 81 14.59 -12.84 -22.27
C LYS A 81 15.14 -12.23 -20.95
N PRO A 82 15.42 -13.05 -19.92
CA PRO A 82 15.72 -12.59 -18.56
C PRO A 82 17.01 -11.76 -18.44
N GLY A 83 17.91 -11.81 -19.44
CA GLY A 83 19.13 -11.00 -19.47
C GLY A 83 18.93 -9.54 -19.88
N LEU A 84 17.80 -9.18 -20.51
CA LEU A 84 17.54 -7.80 -20.94
C LEU A 84 17.09 -6.91 -19.78
N LEU A 85 16.45 -7.49 -18.75
CA LEU A 85 15.81 -6.73 -17.67
C LEU A 85 16.83 -5.84 -16.92
N PHE A 86 17.99 -6.39 -16.56
CA PHE A 86 19.06 -5.66 -15.87
C PHE A 86 19.65 -4.47 -16.66
N GLN A 87 19.65 -4.52 -18.00
CA GLN A 87 20.15 -3.41 -18.82
C GLN A 87 19.14 -2.27 -18.94
N TYR A 88 17.84 -2.61 -18.92
CA TYR A 88 16.75 -1.68 -19.09
C TYR A 88 16.16 -1.17 -17.77
N GLU A 89 16.51 -1.72 -16.61
CA GLU A 89 16.00 -1.23 -15.31
C GLU A 89 16.18 0.29 -15.14
N ALA A 90 17.38 0.81 -15.43
CA ALA A 90 17.65 2.25 -15.33
C ALA A 90 16.91 3.08 -16.39
N GLU A 91 16.69 2.53 -17.59
CA GLU A 91 15.94 3.19 -18.67
C GLU A 91 14.44 3.24 -18.36
N LEU A 92 13.88 2.13 -17.84
CA LEU A 92 12.48 2.00 -17.45
C LEU A 92 12.15 2.92 -16.28
N ASP A 93 13.05 3.01 -15.29
CA ASP A 93 12.91 3.90 -14.14
C ASP A 93 12.92 5.37 -14.57
N ALA A 94 13.86 5.76 -15.43
CA ALA A 94 13.92 7.10 -15.99
C ALA A 94 12.69 7.43 -16.85
N PHE A 95 12.20 6.46 -17.64
CA PHE A 95 11.00 6.62 -18.45
C PHE A 95 9.74 6.81 -17.58
N LEU A 96 9.60 6.02 -16.51
CA LEU A 96 8.52 6.14 -15.54
C LEU A 96 8.52 7.51 -14.86
N GLU A 97 9.67 7.93 -14.32
CA GLU A 97 9.84 9.24 -13.68
C GLU A 97 9.58 10.39 -14.67
N PHE A 98 9.98 10.24 -15.93
CA PHE A 98 9.66 11.21 -16.98
C PHE A 98 8.15 11.27 -17.28
N LEU A 99 7.47 10.12 -17.32
CA LEU A 99 6.01 10.07 -17.50
C LEU A 99 5.29 10.75 -16.33
N ILE A 100 5.69 10.44 -15.10
CA ILE A 100 5.15 11.05 -13.87
C ILE A 100 5.39 12.57 -13.89
N TRP A 101 6.59 13.02 -14.27
CA TRP A 101 6.89 14.45 -14.42
C TRP A 101 5.98 15.12 -15.45
N ARG A 102 5.80 14.47 -16.61
CA ARG A 102 5.03 15.00 -17.73
C ARG A 102 3.56 15.17 -17.38
N THR A 103 2.98 14.20 -16.67
CA THR A 103 1.56 14.21 -16.29
C THR A 103 1.30 14.92 -14.97
N GLY A 104 2.29 15.03 -14.09
CA GLY A 104 2.14 15.58 -12.73
C GLY A 104 2.39 17.08 -12.59
N LEU A 105 3.13 17.73 -13.49
CA LEU A 105 3.53 19.16 -13.37
C LEU A 105 2.70 20.13 -14.22
N GLU A 106 1.39 19.89 -14.27
CA GLU A 106 0.42 20.76 -14.92
C GLU A 106 -0.02 21.89 -13.96
N GLY A 107 0.86 22.88 -13.77
CA GLY A 107 0.56 24.08 -13.00
C GLY A 107 0.93 25.37 -13.75
N PRO A 108 0.09 26.42 -13.72
CA PRO A 108 0.37 27.72 -14.35
C PRO A 108 1.42 28.57 -13.59
N GLY A 109 1.90 28.11 -12.43
CA GLY A 109 2.77 28.89 -11.54
C GLY A 109 4.29 28.71 -11.74
N LEU A 110 4.74 27.80 -12.62
CA LEU A 110 6.17 27.48 -12.77
C LEU A 110 6.66 27.76 -14.20
N THR A 111 7.80 28.43 -14.35
CA THR A 111 8.38 28.76 -15.66
C THR A 111 8.80 27.50 -16.41
N VAL A 112 8.80 27.55 -17.75
CA VAL A 112 9.21 26.41 -18.61
C VAL A 112 10.65 25.97 -18.27
N TYR A 113 11.55 26.91 -18.03
CA TYR A 113 12.92 26.62 -17.62
C TYR A 113 13.01 25.90 -16.27
N GLN A 114 12.22 26.33 -15.27
CA GLN A 114 12.17 25.63 -13.98
C GLN A 114 11.64 24.20 -14.14
N LYS A 115 10.63 23.99 -15.00
CA LYS A 115 10.11 22.64 -15.29
C LYS A 115 11.18 21.74 -15.92
N ILE A 116 11.93 22.27 -16.90
CA ILE A 116 13.02 21.55 -17.58
C ILE A 116 14.15 21.23 -16.59
N TRP A 117 14.62 22.21 -15.82
CA TRP A 117 15.68 21.99 -14.83
C TRP A 117 15.24 21.01 -13.73
N TYR A 118 13.98 21.06 -13.32
CA TYR A 118 13.43 20.08 -12.39
C TYR A 118 13.49 18.67 -12.98
N CYS A 119 13.02 18.48 -14.23
CA CYS A 119 13.09 17.19 -14.93
C CYS A 119 14.51 16.66 -15.04
N ILE A 120 15.46 17.50 -15.44
CA ILE A 120 16.86 17.12 -15.60
C ILE A 120 17.45 16.72 -14.26
N ALA A 121 17.15 17.48 -13.19
CA ALA A 121 17.66 17.19 -11.86
C ALA A 121 17.06 15.91 -11.26
N THR A 122 15.77 15.64 -11.46
CA THR A 122 15.10 14.46 -10.89
C THR A 122 15.34 13.21 -11.74
N VAL A 123 14.99 13.25 -13.02
CA VAL A 123 15.10 12.10 -13.93
C VAL A 123 16.56 11.86 -14.32
N GLY A 124 17.23 12.91 -14.78
CA GLY A 124 18.63 12.82 -15.20
C GLY A 124 19.57 12.52 -14.04
N GLY A 125 19.32 13.11 -12.87
CA GLY A 125 20.08 12.83 -11.65
C GLY A 125 20.02 11.37 -11.23
N GLN A 126 18.81 10.79 -11.14
CA GLN A 126 18.61 9.38 -10.78
C GLN A 126 19.20 8.44 -11.83
N TYR A 127 19.00 8.73 -13.12
CA TYR A 127 19.56 7.94 -14.21
C TYR A 127 21.10 7.91 -14.16
N ILE A 128 21.72 9.09 -14.05
CA ILE A 128 23.18 9.22 -13.97
C ILE A 128 23.70 8.51 -12.72
N TRP A 129 23.02 8.66 -11.58
CA TRP A 129 23.41 8.01 -10.34
C TRP A 129 23.37 6.48 -10.46
N THR A 130 22.28 5.92 -10.96
CA THR A 130 22.13 4.47 -11.18
C THR A 130 23.14 3.95 -12.19
N ARG A 131 23.38 4.66 -13.29
CA ARG A 131 24.41 4.30 -14.27
C ARG A 131 25.81 4.34 -13.68
N LEU A 132 26.13 5.38 -12.92
CA LEU A 132 27.42 5.53 -12.23
C LEU A 132 27.64 4.40 -11.22
N GLN A 133 26.60 4.03 -10.49
CA GLN A 133 26.62 2.92 -9.54
C GLN A 133 26.84 1.57 -10.25
N SER A 134 26.11 1.30 -11.34
CA SER A 134 26.30 0.09 -12.14
C SER A 134 27.71 0.00 -12.76
N PHE A 135 28.25 1.14 -13.22
CA PHE A 135 29.60 1.23 -13.77
C PHE A 135 30.69 1.02 -12.71
N SER A 136 30.47 1.54 -11.50
CA SER A 136 31.39 1.36 -10.37
C SER A 136 31.50 -0.11 -9.94
N ALA A 137 30.38 -0.85 -10.00
CA ALA A 137 30.33 -2.27 -9.73
C ALA A 137 31.03 -3.10 -10.82
N PHE A 138 30.78 -2.76 -12.10
CA PHE A 138 31.40 -3.47 -13.22
C PHE A 138 32.92 -3.35 -13.26
N ARG A 139 33.48 -2.20 -12.86
CA ARG A 139 34.93 -1.95 -12.86
C ARG A 139 35.63 -2.26 -11.53
N GLN A 140 34.94 -2.83 -10.54
CA GLN A 140 35.49 -3.11 -9.20
C GLN A 140 36.34 -1.93 -8.66
N TRP A 141 35.78 -0.71 -8.71
CA TRP A 141 36.50 0.49 -8.29
C TRP A 141 36.95 0.47 -6.83
N GLY A 142 36.34 -0.39 -6.00
CA GLY A 142 36.71 -0.58 -4.60
C GLY A 142 37.88 -1.55 -4.35
N ASP A 143 38.21 -2.44 -5.29
CA ASP A 143 39.14 -3.57 -5.05
C ASP A 143 40.44 -3.50 -5.89
N SER A 144 40.48 -2.64 -6.92
CA SER A 144 41.65 -2.56 -7.80
C SER A 144 42.75 -1.62 -7.27
N GLU A 145 43.90 -2.21 -6.93
CA GLU A 145 45.05 -1.53 -6.32
C GLU A 145 45.82 -0.55 -7.25
N GLN A 146 45.48 -0.45 -8.54
CA GLN A 146 46.41 0.12 -9.54
C GLN A 146 45.93 1.27 -10.45
N ARG A 147 44.77 1.90 -10.23
CA ARG A 147 44.40 3.14 -10.97
C ARG A 147 44.05 4.32 -10.06
N SER A 148 44.99 5.28 -9.96
CA SER A 148 44.86 6.50 -9.16
C SER A 148 43.62 7.35 -9.48
N LEU A 149 43.16 7.33 -10.74
CA LEU A 149 41.98 8.09 -11.16
C LEU A 149 40.66 7.43 -10.75
N ALA A 150 40.56 6.10 -10.83
CA ALA A 150 39.35 5.38 -10.43
C ALA A 150 39.10 5.50 -8.92
N ARG A 151 40.18 5.39 -8.12
CA ARG A 151 40.12 5.60 -6.66
C ARG A 151 39.73 7.03 -6.30
N ARG A 152 40.27 8.04 -6.99
CA ARG A 152 39.87 9.44 -6.81
C ARG A 152 38.41 9.66 -7.19
N ALA A 153 37.96 9.12 -8.32
CA ALA A 153 36.56 9.21 -8.76
C ALA A 153 35.63 8.56 -7.73
N TRP A 154 35.96 7.37 -7.23
CA TRP A 154 35.21 6.69 -6.17
C TRP A 154 35.10 7.55 -4.90
N LEU A 155 36.21 8.13 -4.42
CA LEU A 155 36.19 9.03 -3.26
C LEU A 155 35.33 10.28 -3.50
N ILE A 156 35.37 10.85 -4.71
CA ILE A 156 34.53 12.00 -5.07
C ILE A 156 33.06 11.60 -5.03
N VAL A 157 32.68 10.47 -5.62
CA VAL A 157 31.30 9.96 -5.60
C VAL A 157 30.82 9.73 -4.17
N GLN A 158 31.62 9.06 -3.34
CA GLN A 158 31.31 8.83 -1.93
C GLN A 158 31.17 10.13 -1.13
N ARG A 159 32.01 11.14 -1.42
CA ARG A 159 31.93 12.45 -0.76
C ARG A 159 30.72 13.25 -1.21
N ILE A 160 30.35 13.18 -2.49
CA ILE A 160 29.12 13.79 -3.02
C ILE A 160 27.90 13.13 -2.38
N GLU A 161 27.89 11.80 -2.25
CA GLU A 161 26.81 11.07 -1.59
C GLU A 161 26.65 11.47 -0.12
N GLY A 162 27.76 11.51 0.62
CA GLY A 162 27.77 11.95 2.01
C GLY A 162 27.29 13.40 2.17
N PHE A 163 27.75 14.30 1.28
CA PHE A 163 27.33 15.69 1.27
C PHE A 163 25.85 15.84 0.93
N TYR A 164 25.34 15.09 -0.05
CA TYR A 164 23.93 15.08 -0.41
C TYR A 164 23.06 14.58 0.74
N LYS A 165 23.47 13.51 1.45
CA LYS A 165 22.77 12.99 2.64
C LYS A 165 22.75 13.99 3.79
N ALA A 166 23.86 14.68 4.05
CA ALA A 166 23.90 15.74 5.07
C ALA A 166 23.03 16.95 4.68
N ALA A 167 23.07 17.35 3.41
CA ALA A 167 22.26 18.44 2.87
C ALA A 167 20.76 18.10 2.88
N SER A 168 20.38 16.86 2.54
CA SER A 168 19.00 16.41 2.57
C SER A 168 18.46 16.33 3.99
N PHE A 169 19.27 15.86 4.95
CA PHE A 169 18.91 15.88 6.37
C PHE A 169 18.73 17.32 6.89
N THR A 170 19.63 18.22 6.54
CA THR A 170 19.50 19.65 6.88
C THR A 170 18.25 20.26 6.25
N ASN A 171 17.95 19.92 5.00
CA ASN A 171 16.73 20.36 4.33
C ASN A 171 15.48 19.84 5.05
N LEU A 172 15.48 18.58 5.48
CA LEU A 172 14.41 17.96 6.25
C LEU A 172 14.17 18.72 7.56
N LEU A 173 15.22 19.07 8.33
CA LEU A 173 15.08 19.85 9.56
C LEU A 173 14.46 21.23 9.30
N VAL A 174 14.94 21.94 8.27
CA VAL A 174 14.38 23.26 7.90
C VAL A 174 12.95 23.12 7.38
N PHE A 175 12.63 22.03 6.68
CA PHE A 175 11.27 21.71 6.26
C PHE A 175 10.35 21.44 7.46
N LEU A 176 10.80 20.69 8.45
CA LEU A 176 10.03 20.44 9.67
C LEU A 176 9.78 21.72 10.46
N TYR A 177 10.68 22.71 10.40
CA TYR A 177 10.50 24.02 11.03
C TYR A 177 9.59 24.96 10.20
N THR A 178 9.87 25.10 8.89
CA THR A 178 9.25 26.10 8.01
C THR A 178 8.03 25.56 7.23
N GLY A 179 8.09 24.32 6.75
CA GLY A 179 7.01 23.65 6.01
C GLY A 179 6.85 24.04 4.53
N ARG A 180 7.91 24.57 3.88
CA ARG A 180 7.83 25.09 2.50
C ARG A 180 8.32 24.15 1.39
N TYR A 181 9.46 23.49 1.56
CA TYR A 181 10.12 22.69 0.49
C TYR A 181 10.54 21.33 1.04
N ARG A 182 10.04 20.22 0.48
CA ARG A 182 10.36 18.85 0.96
C ARG A 182 11.72 18.37 0.46
N ASN A 183 12.11 18.77 -0.75
CA ASN A 183 13.33 18.32 -1.41
C ASN A 183 14.34 19.45 -1.61
N LEU A 184 15.63 19.09 -1.67
CA LEU A 184 16.71 20.04 -1.93
C LEU A 184 16.58 20.66 -3.35
N ILE A 185 16.13 19.85 -4.31
CA ILE A 185 15.91 20.24 -5.71
C ILE A 185 14.79 21.30 -5.80
N GLU A 186 13.69 21.09 -5.08
CA GLU A 186 12.59 22.05 -5.00
C GLU A 186 13.02 23.36 -4.35
N ARG A 187 13.85 23.29 -3.30
CA ARG A 187 14.41 24.49 -2.67
C ARG A 187 15.31 25.26 -3.63
N ALA A 188 16.18 24.57 -4.37
CA ALA A 188 17.08 25.20 -5.33
C ALA A 188 16.33 25.90 -6.46
N LEU A 189 15.23 25.30 -6.93
CA LEU A 189 14.38 25.85 -8.00
C LEU A 189 13.28 26.80 -7.49
N GLN A 190 13.17 26.96 -6.17
CA GLN A 190 12.09 27.67 -5.48
C GLN A 190 10.68 27.18 -5.89
N ALA A 191 10.58 25.92 -6.31
CA ALA A 191 9.31 25.31 -6.70
C ALA A 191 8.53 24.92 -5.45
N ARG A 192 7.36 25.55 -5.24
CA ARG A 192 6.49 25.28 -4.09
C ARG A 192 5.36 24.34 -4.52
N LEU A 193 5.17 23.26 -3.77
CA LEU A 193 3.97 22.42 -3.90
C LEU A 193 2.76 23.22 -3.40
N VAL A 194 1.79 23.46 -4.27
CA VAL A 194 0.53 24.16 -3.96
C VAL A 194 -0.63 23.31 -4.49
N TYR A 195 -1.77 23.33 -3.80
CA TYR A 195 -2.97 22.67 -4.30
C TYR A 195 -3.39 23.26 -5.65
N GLY A 196 -3.58 22.39 -6.65
CA GLY A 196 -4.02 22.80 -8.00
C GLY A 196 -5.42 23.44 -7.98
N SER A 197 -6.29 22.99 -7.07
CA SER A 197 -7.54 23.67 -6.75
C SER A 197 -7.72 23.75 -5.22
N PRO A 198 -7.96 24.95 -4.66
CA PRO A 198 -8.23 25.07 -3.23
C PRO A 198 -9.63 24.54 -2.87
N HIS A 199 -10.56 24.40 -3.81
CA HIS A 199 -11.95 24.04 -3.50
C HIS A 199 -12.21 22.53 -3.37
N MET A 200 -11.29 21.78 -2.77
CA MET A 200 -11.59 20.41 -2.34
C MET A 200 -12.10 20.47 -0.91
N ASN A 201 -13.40 20.19 -0.73
CA ASN A 201 -13.94 19.89 0.58
C ASN A 201 -13.12 18.70 1.11
N ARG A 202 -12.35 18.90 2.18
CA ARG A 202 -11.55 17.82 2.80
C ARG A 202 -12.53 16.85 3.45
N ALA A 203 -13.23 16.08 2.63
CA ALA A 203 -14.04 14.97 3.05
C ALA A 203 -13.04 13.89 3.47
N VAL A 204 -12.82 13.77 4.78
CA VAL A 204 -12.18 12.60 5.35
C VAL A 204 -13.08 11.42 4.98
N SER A 205 -12.61 10.52 4.12
CA SER A 205 -13.38 9.35 3.69
C SER A 205 -13.47 8.36 4.85
N PHE A 206 -14.55 8.46 5.61
CA PHE A 206 -14.87 7.51 6.69
C PHE A 206 -15.20 6.10 6.19
N GLU A 207 -15.32 5.91 4.87
CA GLU A 207 -15.70 4.64 4.26
C GLU A 207 -14.82 3.48 4.68
N TYR A 208 -13.49 3.64 4.69
CA TYR A 208 -12.59 2.55 5.03
C TYR A 208 -12.59 2.25 6.53
N MET A 209 -12.66 3.29 7.37
CA MET A 209 -12.80 3.14 8.83
C MET A 209 -14.14 2.49 9.19
N ASN A 210 -15.23 2.89 8.54
CA ASN A 210 -16.54 2.31 8.74
C ASN A 210 -16.60 0.85 8.27
N ARG A 211 -15.97 0.52 7.14
CA ARG A 211 -15.81 -0.89 6.71
C ARG A 211 -15.03 -1.69 7.75
N GLN A 212 -13.93 -1.17 8.29
CA GLN A 212 -13.15 -1.84 9.33
C GLN A 212 -13.95 -2.05 10.63
N LEU A 213 -14.69 -1.03 11.07
CA LEU A 213 -15.56 -1.13 12.25
C LEU A 213 -16.65 -2.20 12.06
N VAL A 214 -17.30 -2.19 10.89
CA VAL A 214 -18.31 -3.20 10.55
C VAL A 214 -17.70 -4.61 10.52
N TRP A 215 -16.55 -4.82 9.88
CA TRP A 215 -15.92 -6.13 9.81
C TRP A 215 -15.43 -6.63 11.17
N ASN A 216 -14.88 -5.74 12.00
CA ASN A 216 -14.44 -6.09 13.34
C ASN A 216 -15.64 -6.53 14.20
N GLU A 217 -16.68 -5.70 14.28
CA GLU A 217 -17.89 -6.01 15.05
C GLU A 217 -18.63 -7.25 14.51
N PHE A 218 -18.69 -7.41 13.18
CA PHE A 218 -19.27 -8.60 12.56
C PHE A 218 -18.50 -9.87 12.91
N SER A 219 -17.17 -9.82 12.95
CA SER A 219 -16.35 -10.98 13.33
C SER A 219 -16.53 -11.34 14.81
N GLU A 220 -16.68 -10.33 15.68
CA GLU A 220 -16.98 -10.55 17.09
C GLU A 220 -18.36 -11.18 17.28
N MET A 221 -19.39 -10.73 16.55
CA MET A 221 -20.70 -11.36 16.52
C MET A 221 -20.63 -12.81 16.00
N LEU A 222 -19.86 -13.06 14.94
CA LEU A 222 -19.70 -14.40 14.37
C LEU A 222 -19.00 -15.34 15.35
N LEU A 223 -17.99 -14.89 16.08
CA LEU A 223 -17.32 -15.65 17.13
C LEU A 223 -18.23 -15.93 18.34
N LEU A 224 -19.25 -15.11 18.58
CA LEU A 224 -20.29 -15.40 19.57
C LEU A 224 -21.35 -16.38 19.06
N LEU A 225 -21.58 -16.39 17.74
CA LEU A 225 -22.48 -17.34 17.08
C LEU A 225 -21.81 -18.72 16.87
N LEU A 226 -20.50 -18.78 16.66
CA LEU A 226 -19.75 -20.01 16.38
C LEU A 226 -19.88 -21.08 17.49
N PRO A 227 -19.88 -20.73 18.79
CA PRO A 227 -20.21 -21.66 19.88
C PRO A 227 -21.69 -22.01 19.98
N LEU A 228 -22.59 -21.16 19.48
CA LEU A 228 -24.05 -21.37 19.48
C LEU A 228 -24.52 -22.18 18.26
N LEU A 229 -23.71 -22.23 17.20
CA LEU A 229 -23.89 -23.08 16.04
C LEU A 229 -23.58 -24.52 16.43
N ASN A 230 -24.55 -25.14 17.11
CA ASN A 230 -24.56 -26.57 17.36
C ASN A 230 -24.31 -27.31 16.04
N SER A 231 -23.31 -28.20 16.02
CA SER A 231 -22.97 -28.99 14.84
C SER A 231 -24.17 -29.77 14.27
N SER A 232 -25.20 -30.04 15.09
CA SER A 232 -26.43 -30.71 14.65
C SER A 232 -27.32 -29.85 13.74
N THR A 233 -27.38 -28.53 13.93
CA THR A 233 -28.22 -27.63 13.11
C THR A 233 -27.57 -27.32 11.75
N MET A 234 -26.25 -27.13 11.72
CA MET A 234 -25.52 -26.93 10.45
C MET A 234 -25.50 -28.19 9.57
N LYS A 235 -25.47 -29.39 10.17
CA LYS A 235 -25.53 -30.66 9.42
C LYS A 235 -26.82 -30.81 8.60
N ASN A 236 -27.95 -30.35 9.14
CA ASN A 236 -29.23 -30.41 8.44
C ASN A 236 -29.40 -29.33 7.36
N PHE A 237 -28.64 -28.23 7.45
CA PHE A 237 -28.69 -27.14 6.47
C PHE A 237 -27.69 -27.33 5.32
N LEU A 238 -26.57 -28.02 5.56
CA LEU A 238 -25.55 -28.35 4.54
C LEU A 238 -25.78 -29.71 3.86
N SER A 239 -26.68 -30.55 4.38
CA SER A 239 -27.01 -31.85 3.77
C SER A 239 -27.71 -31.83 2.39
N PRO A 240 -28.33 -30.74 1.88
CA PRO A 240 -28.88 -30.78 0.52
C PRO A 240 -27.84 -30.47 -0.57
N PHE A 241 -26.63 -30.02 -0.23
CA PHE A 241 -25.62 -29.61 -1.23
C PHE A 241 -24.54 -30.64 -1.54
N SER A 242 -24.57 -31.82 -0.90
CA SER A 242 -23.51 -32.83 -1.05
C SER A 242 -24.01 -34.17 -1.57
N LYS A 243 -25.12 -34.19 -2.32
CA LYS A 243 -25.62 -35.42 -2.92
C LYS A 243 -26.08 -35.17 -4.35
N ASP A 244 -25.09 -35.14 -5.25
CA ASP A 244 -25.25 -35.51 -6.65
C ASP A 244 -23.87 -35.80 -7.28
N LYS A 245 -23.37 -37.04 -7.13
CA LYS A 245 -22.63 -37.68 -8.24
C LYS A 245 -22.50 -39.20 -8.10
N SER A 246 -23.02 -39.84 -9.15
CA SER A 246 -22.74 -41.18 -9.67
C SER A 246 -23.02 -42.40 -8.80
N SER A 247 -24.17 -43.00 -9.07
CA SER A 247 -24.34 -44.45 -9.21
C SER A 247 -23.17 -45.04 -10.03
N GLY A 248 -22.31 -45.80 -9.37
CA GLY A 248 -21.20 -46.53 -9.95
C GLY A 248 -20.82 -47.65 -8.99
N SER A 249 -21.18 -48.87 -9.37
CA SER A 249 -21.05 -50.10 -8.60
C SER A 249 -19.60 -50.46 -8.28
N GLY A 250 -19.33 -50.80 -7.01
CA GLY A 250 -18.43 -51.89 -6.63
C GLY A 250 -17.06 -51.50 -6.07
N GLY A 251 -16.84 -51.83 -4.79
CA GLY A 251 -15.52 -51.99 -4.20
C GLY A 251 -15.16 -50.95 -3.15
N ASP A 252 -15.51 -51.22 -1.89
CA ASP A 252 -14.95 -50.55 -0.71
C ASP A 252 -13.47 -50.92 -0.59
N GLU A 253 -12.57 -49.96 -0.87
CA GLU A 253 -11.22 -49.98 -0.32
C GLU A 253 -11.06 -48.78 0.62
N THR A 254 -10.89 -49.11 1.90
CA THR A 254 -10.65 -48.20 3.01
C THR A 254 -9.32 -47.46 2.84
N LEU A 255 -9.39 -46.18 2.45
CA LEU A 255 -8.26 -45.25 2.42
C LEU A 255 -8.26 -44.36 3.67
N CYS A 256 -7.12 -44.32 4.38
CA CYS A 256 -6.89 -43.46 5.56
C CYS A 256 -6.52 -42.03 5.13
N PRO A 257 -7.19 -40.98 5.63
CA PRO A 257 -7.13 -39.64 5.03
C PRO A 257 -5.88 -38.81 5.39
N ILE A 258 -4.81 -39.41 5.93
CA ILE A 258 -3.59 -38.69 6.33
C ILE A 258 -2.34 -39.12 5.55
N CYS A 259 -2.33 -40.31 4.94
CA CYS A 259 -1.17 -40.82 4.22
C CYS A 259 -1.64 -41.42 2.88
N ILE A 260 -1.31 -40.80 1.75
CA ILE A 260 -1.58 -41.36 0.41
C ILE A 260 -0.60 -42.51 0.13
N VAL A 261 -0.72 -43.61 0.90
CA VAL A 261 0.01 -44.85 0.68
C VAL A 261 -0.94 -46.00 1.01
N ILE A 262 -1.11 -46.89 0.03
CA ILE A 262 -1.96 -48.08 0.12
C ILE A 262 -1.36 -49.02 1.18
N THR A 263 -2.16 -49.39 2.18
CA THR A 263 -1.80 -50.45 3.12
C THR A 263 -2.24 -51.77 2.50
N VAL A 264 -1.28 -52.55 2.00
CA VAL A 264 -1.56 -53.93 1.56
C VAL A 264 -1.66 -54.78 2.82
N LEU A 265 -2.86 -55.31 3.06
CA LEU A 265 -3.14 -56.26 4.14
C LEU A 265 -2.34 -57.56 3.94
N GLU A 266 -1.91 -58.14 5.06
CA GLU A 266 -1.05 -59.33 5.22
C GLU A 266 -1.61 -60.62 4.57
N GLN A 267 -2.76 -60.58 3.90
CA GLN A 267 -3.42 -61.73 3.29
C GLN A 267 -3.08 -61.93 1.80
N ASP A 268 -2.52 -60.94 1.10
CA ASP A 268 -2.17 -61.07 -0.33
C ASP A 268 -0.80 -61.69 -0.60
N VAL A 269 0.07 -61.80 0.41
CA VAL A 269 1.41 -62.40 0.26
C VAL A 269 1.33 -63.92 0.02
N LEU A 270 0.29 -64.59 0.52
CA LEU A 270 0.12 -66.04 0.35
C LEU A 270 -0.44 -66.45 -1.03
N GLN A 271 -1.02 -65.53 -1.79
CA GLN A 271 -1.49 -65.81 -3.16
C GLN A 271 -0.39 -65.61 -4.22
N LEU A 272 0.57 -64.70 -3.97
CA LEU A 272 1.68 -64.44 -4.89
C LEU A 272 2.77 -65.52 -4.90
N HIS A 273 2.88 -66.34 -3.84
CA HIS A 273 3.78 -67.49 -3.83
C HIS A 273 3.29 -68.65 -4.72
N ARG A 274 2.01 -68.64 -5.17
CA ARG A 274 1.43 -69.71 -6.01
C ARG A 274 1.52 -69.43 -7.52
N SER A 275 1.84 -68.19 -7.95
CA SER A 275 1.84 -67.81 -9.37
C SER A 275 3.21 -67.71 -10.03
N GLY A 276 4.31 -68.04 -9.33
CA GLY A 276 5.63 -68.19 -9.96
C GLY A 276 6.25 -66.90 -10.52
N ALA A 277 5.92 -65.73 -9.95
CA ALA A 277 6.51 -64.45 -10.35
C ALA A 277 7.66 -64.04 -9.40
N GLN A 278 8.82 -64.69 -9.54
CA GLN A 278 10.00 -64.45 -8.69
C GLN A 278 10.59 -63.03 -8.86
N ASP A 279 10.33 -62.36 -9.98
CA ASP A 279 10.90 -61.04 -10.30
C ASP A 279 10.32 -59.88 -9.47
N VAL A 280 9.09 -60.00 -8.97
CA VAL A 280 8.43 -58.94 -8.19
C VAL A 280 8.90 -58.94 -6.72
N VAL A 281 9.22 -60.13 -6.18
CA VAL A 281 9.76 -60.27 -4.81
C VAL A 281 11.18 -59.68 -4.71
N ASN A 282 11.99 -59.85 -5.75
CA ASN A 282 13.34 -59.30 -5.79
C ASN A 282 13.33 -57.76 -5.84
N GLN A 283 12.40 -57.13 -6.58
CA GLN A 283 12.25 -55.67 -6.59
C GLN A 283 11.82 -55.09 -5.23
N LEU A 284 10.95 -55.78 -4.50
CA LEU A 284 10.52 -55.34 -3.17
C LEU A 284 11.64 -55.46 -2.11
N SER A 285 12.53 -56.44 -2.22
CA SER A 285 13.70 -56.53 -1.32
C SER A 285 14.74 -55.42 -1.58
N GLN A 286 14.82 -54.93 -2.82
CA GLN A 286 15.84 -53.97 -3.24
C GLN A 286 15.55 -52.53 -2.76
N CYS A 287 14.28 -52.22 -2.44
CA CYS A 287 13.89 -50.92 -1.86
C CYS A 287 14.19 -50.79 -0.35
N ASN A 288 14.39 -51.90 0.38
CA ASN A 288 14.80 -51.85 1.79
C ASN A 288 16.32 -51.69 1.99
N GLY A 289 17.11 -51.73 0.91
CA GLY A 289 18.59 -51.78 0.97
C GLY A 289 19.32 -50.44 0.84
N MET A 290 18.64 -49.30 0.79
CA MET A 290 19.27 -47.98 0.56
C MET A 290 19.26 -47.05 1.79
N ALA A 291 19.43 -47.61 2.98
CA ALA A 291 19.78 -46.84 4.18
C ALA A 291 21.30 -46.89 4.43
N VAL A 292 21.97 -45.77 4.17
CA VAL A 292 23.40 -45.50 4.45
C VAL A 292 23.62 -45.38 5.99
N PRO A 293 24.81 -45.72 6.54
CA PRO A 293 24.94 -46.34 7.86
C PRO A 293 25.03 -45.35 9.02
N PHE A 294 24.63 -45.80 10.22
CA PHE A 294 24.97 -45.16 11.48
C PHE A 294 26.14 -45.90 12.14
N GLU A 295 27.32 -45.28 12.11
CA GLU A 295 28.48 -45.66 12.92
C GLU A 295 28.28 -45.11 14.35
N LYS A 296 28.35 -45.97 15.36
CA LYS A 296 28.55 -45.56 16.75
C LYS A 296 29.53 -46.51 17.46
N ASN A 297 30.59 -45.88 17.94
CA ASN A 297 31.66 -46.39 18.81
C ASN A 297 31.20 -47.36 19.91
N GLY A 298 32.02 -48.38 20.14
CA GLY A 298 31.94 -49.30 21.27
C GLY A 298 32.49 -50.67 20.93
#